data_AF-A0A4S2TH81-F1
#
_entry.id   AF-A0A4S2TH81-F1
#
_cell.length_a   1.000
_cell.length_b   1.000
_cell.length_c   1.000
_cell.angle_alpha   90.00
_cell.angle_beta   90.00
_cell.angle_gamma   90.00
#
_symmetry.space_group_name_H-M   'P 1'
#
loop_
_entity.id
_entity.type
_entity.pdbx_description
1 polymer ?
#
loop_
_entity_poly.entity_id
_entity_poly.type
_entity_poly.pdbx_seq_one_letter_code
_entity_poly.pdbx_strand_id
1 'polypeptide(L)'
;MPHELTHAERLRYKRSQDAAYQAGEEAVTNLQAALALAGLTLPSLCNDGPVGCRGLVRLGGCSTAVANQLAEVIAAGAHALQGQHL
;
A
#
# COMPACT_ATOMS: atom_id res chain seq x y z
N MET A 1 -9.35 -9.65 -32.69
CA MET A 1 -9.00 -8.31 -33.19
C MET A 1 -8.40 -7.52 -32.04
N PRO A 2 -7.11 -7.15 -32.07
CA PRO A 2 -6.56 -6.28 -31.03
C PRO A 2 -7.25 -4.93 -31.14
N HIS A 3 -7.85 -4.47 -30.05
CA HIS A 3 -8.47 -3.15 -29.97
C HIS A 3 -7.33 -2.12 -30.07
N GLU A 4 -7.16 -1.47 -31.22
CA GLU A 4 -6.20 -0.38 -31.36
C GLU A 4 -6.74 0.83 -30.61
N LEU A 5 -6.16 1.09 -29.44
CA LEU A 5 -6.45 2.29 -28.66
C LEU A 5 -6.08 3.53 -29.47
N THR A 6 -7.00 4.47 -29.57
CA THR A 6 -6.74 5.80 -30.12
C THR A 6 -5.67 6.51 -29.27
N HIS A 7 -5.01 7.51 -29.85
CA HIS A 7 -4.01 8.31 -29.13
C HIS A 7 -4.58 8.94 -27.84
N ALA A 8 -5.84 9.41 -27.87
CA ALA A 8 -6.51 9.98 -26.70
C ALA A 8 -6.74 8.95 -25.59
N GLU A 9 -7.12 7.71 -25.95
CA GLU A 9 -7.31 6.63 -24.98
C GLU A 9 -5.99 6.18 -24.35
N ARG A 10 -4.91 6.10 -25.15
CA ARG A 10 -3.56 5.82 -24.62
C ARG A 10 -3.11 6.88 -23.62
N LEU A 11 -3.36 8.17 -23.90
CA LEU A 11 -3.00 9.25 -22.99
C LEU A 11 -3.80 9.20 -21.68
N ARG A 12 -5.10 8.89 -21.75
CA ARG A 12 -5.94 8.72 -20.57
C ARG A 12 -5.48 7.53 -19.72
N TYR A 13 -5.22 6.39 -20.36
CA TYR A 13 -4.73 5.20 -19.67
C TYR A 13 -3.40 5.46 -18.96
N LYS A 14 -2.45 6.12 -19.64
CA LYS A 14 -1.16 6.49 -19.04
C LYS A 14 -1.34 7.37 -17.80
N ARG A 15 -2.19 8.42 -17.88
CA ARG A 15 -2.45 9.28 -16.70
C ARG A 15 -3.06 8.51 -15.53
N SER A 16 -3.99 7.60 -15.81
CA SER A 16 -4.57 6.74 -14.77
C SER A 16 -3.55 5.78 -14.18
N GLN A 17 -2.63 5.27 -14.99
CA GLN A 17 -1.53 4.42 -14.53
C GLN A 17 -0.54 5.20 -13.66
N ASP A 18 -0.14 6.41 -14.07
CA ASP A 18 0.75 7.29 -13.32
C ASP A 18 0.14 7.67 -11.96
N ALA A 19 -1.14 8.03 -11.93
CA ALA A 19 -1.86 8.32 -10.69
C ALA A 19 -1.95 7.12 -9.75
N ALA A 20 -2.18 5.93 -10.31
CA ALA A 20 -2.22 4.70 -9.53
C ALA A 20 -0.84 4.30 -8.99
N TYR A 21 0.22 4.56 -9.75
CA TYR A 21 1.60 4.38 -9.28
C TYR A 21 1.88 5.30 -8.10
N GLN A 22 1.55 6.60 -8.22
CA GLN A 22 1.75 7.58 -7.15
C GLN A 22 0.95 7.23 -5.90
N ALA A 23 -0.30 6.78 -6.03
CA ALA A 23 -1.10 6.30 -4.91
C ALA A 23 -0.45 5.10 -4.19
N GLY A 24 0.22 4.22 -4.93
CA GLY A 24 1.00 3.12 -4.37
C GLY A 24 2.22 3.60 -3.57
N GLU A 25 2.98 4.56 -4.10
CA GLU A 25 4.10 5.18 -3.38
C GLU A 25 3.64 5.86 -2.08
N GLU A 26 2.57 6.67 -2.14
CA GLU A 26 2.00 7.34 -0.97
C GLU A 26 1.55 6.34 0.09
N ALA A 27 0.92 5.23 -0.32
CA ALA A 27 0.51 4.17 0.60
C ALA A 27 1.72 3.47 1.26
N VAL A 28 2.81 3.23 0.50
CA VAL A 28 4.06 2.69 1.05
C VAL A 28 4.67 3.64 2.07
N THR A 29 4.78 4.93 1.74
CA THR A 29 5.33 5.95 2.66
C THR A 29 4.49 6.05 3.93
N ASN A 30 3.17 6.09 3.80
CA ASN A 30 2.27 6.15 4.95
C ASN A 30 2.41 4.91 5.85
N LEU A 31 2.50 3.72 5.27
CA LEU A 31 2.67 2.50 6.04
C LEU A 31 4.05 2.43 6.70
N GLN A 32 5.11 2.84 6.01
CA GLN A 32 6.46 2.98 6.59
C GLN A 32 6.46 3.92 7.79
N ALA A 33 5.80 5.08 7.69
CA ALA A 33 5.69 6.03 8.78
C ALA A 33 4.92 5.44 9.99
N ALA A 34 3.81 4.75 9.75
CA ALA A 34 3.04 4.09 10.80
C ALA A 34 3.83 2.97 11.50
N LEU A 35 4.58 2.17 10.74
CA LEU A 35 5.48 1.15 11.29
C LEU A 35 6.59 1.78 12.14
N ALA A 36 7.16 2.89 11.69
CA ALA A 36 8.20 3.61 12.43
C ALA A 36 7.69 4.14 13.79
N LEU A 37 6.42 4.57 13.88
CA LEU A 37 5.80 4.95 15.17
C LEU A 37 5.76 3.79 16.16
N ALA A 38 5.62 2.56 15.65
CA ALA A 38 5.66 1.34 16.44
C ALA A 38 7.08 0.77 16.62
N GLY A 39 8.12 1.45 16.13
CA GLY A 39 9.50 0.96 16.14
C GLY A 39 9.76 -0.25 15.23
N LEU A 40 8.85 -0.52 14.28
CA LEU A 40 8.93 -1.62 13.33
C LEU A 40 9.45 -1.13 11.98
N THR A 41 10.15 -2.02 11.27
CA THR A 41 10.56 -1.77 9.88
C THR A 41 10.27 -3.01 9.03
N LEU A 42 9.64 -2.79 7.87
CA LEU A 42 9.45 -3.82 6.84
C LEU A 42 10.44 -3.55 5.69
N PRO A 43 11.60 -4.24 5.65
CA PRO A 43 12.63 -3.95 4.65
C PRO A 43 12.18 -4.30 3.22
N SER A 44 11.19 -5.18 3.08
CA SER A 44 10.64 -5.60 1.79
C SER A 44 9.41 -4.79 1.35
N LEU A 45 9.04 -3.74 2.09
CA LEU A 45 7.87 -2.92 1.76
C LEU A 45 8.16 -2.04 0.55
N CYS A 46 7.42 -2.25 -0.54
CA CYS A 46 7.56 -1.46 -1.75
C CYS A 46 6.25 -1.33 -2.53
N ASN A 47 6.22 -0.39 -3.48
CA ASN A 47 5.14 -0.29 -4.44
C ASN A 47 5.31 -1.44 -5.44
N ASP A 48 4.28 -2.27 -5.61
CA ASP A 48 4.30 -3.40 -6.55
C ASP A 48 4.06 -2.92 -8.00
N GLY A 49 3.75 -1.65 -8.16
CA GLY A 49 3.32 -1.07 -9.42
C GLY A 49 1.83 -1.32 -9.68
N PRO A 50 1.19 -0.45 -10.47
CA PRO A 50 -0.25 -0.49 -10.65
C PRO A 50 -0.68 -1.62 -11.58
N VAL A 51 -1.67 -2.41 -11.17
CA VAL A 51 -2.33 -3.42 -12.00
C VAL A 51 -3.73 -2.93 -12.35
N GLY A 52 -4.00 -2.74 -13.65
CA GLY A 52 -5.29 -2.22 -14.11
C GLY A 52 -5.62 -0.83 -13.57
N CYS A 53 -4.63 0.07 -13.50
CA CYS A 53 -4.75 1.42 -12.93
C CYS A 53 -5.17 1.45 -11.45
N ARG A 54 -4.82 0.41 -10.68
CA ARG A 54 -4.98 0.37 -9.23
C ARG A 54 -3.61 0.27 -8.58
N GLY A 55 -3.30 1.15 -7.65
CA GLY A 55 -2.06 1.09 -6.87
C GLY A 55 -2.01 -0.17 -6.02
N LEU A 56 -0.83 -0.77 -5.92
CA LEU A 56 -0.63 -2.01 -5.18
C LEU A 56 0.61 -1.88 -4.30
N VAL A 57 0.49 -2.30 -3.04
CA VAL A 57 1.60 -2.29 -2.09
C VAL A 57 2.01 -3.72 -1.81
N ARG A 58 3.30 -4.01 -1.99
CA ARG A 58 3.90 -5.29 -1.65
C ARG A 58 4.50 -5.20 -0.25
N LEU A 59 3.93 -5.93 0.69
CA LEU A 59 4.42 -6.02 2.07
C LEU A 59 5.72 -6.84 2.19
N GLY A 60 5.93 -7.76 1.23
CA GLY A 60 7.10 -8.62 1.15
C GLY A 60 7.29 -9.53 2.37
N GLY A 61 8.48 -10.12 2.49
CA GLY A 61 8.83 -10.98 3.62
C GLY A 61 9.33 -10.17 4.81
N CYS A 62 8.89 -10.57 6.01
CA CYS A 62 9.43 -10.09 7.28
C CYS A 62 9.73 -11.26 8.22
N SER A 63 10.51 -11.02 9.28
CA SER A 63 10.77 -12.04 10.29
C SER A 63 9.50 -12.34 11.07
N THR A 64 9.41 -13.55 11.64
CA THR A 64 8.29 -13.94 12.51
C THR A 64 8.13 -13.01 13.71
N ALA A 65 9.23 -12.48 14.25
CA ALA A 65 9.20 -11.50 15.34
C ALA A 65 8.51 -10.18 14.92
N VAL A 66 8.88 -9.64 13.75
CA VAL A 66 8.26 -8.41 13.22
C VAL A 66 6.79 -8.65 12.87
N ALA A 67 6.45 -9.81 12.32
CA ALA A 67 5.06 -10.17 12.01
C ALA A 67 4.19 -10.23 13.28
N ASN A 68 4.70 -10.84 14.35
CA ASN A 68 3.98 -10.93 15.63
C ASN A 68 3.80 -9.54 16.27
N GLN A 69 4.86 -8.72 16.31
CA GLN A 69 4.77 -7.36 16.83
C GLN A 69 3.80 -6.50 16.01
N LEU A 70 3.80 -6.65 14.68
CA LEU A 70 2.85 -5.97 13.81
C LEU A 70 1.40 -6.37 14.14
N ALA A 71 1.16 -7.67 14.34
CA ALA A 71 -0.16 -8.17 14.73
C ALA A 71 -0.62 -7.60 16.08
N GLU A 72 0.27 -7.51 17.07
CA GLU A 72 -0.03 -6.89 18.38
C GLU A 72 -0.41 -5.42 18.25
N VAL A 73 0.35 -4.64 17.46
CA VAL A 73 0.07 -3.22 17.21
C VAL A 73 -1.28 -3.03 16.51
N ILE A 74 -1.58 -3.85 15.51
CA ILE A 74 -2.86 -3.83 14.80
C ILE A 74 -4.01 -4.17 15.76
N ALA A 75 -3.86 -5.22 16.58
CA ALA A 75 -4.87 -5.61 17.56
C ALA A 75 -5.11 -4.51 18.61
N ALA A 76 -4.04 -3.91 19.13
CA ALA A 76 -4.12 -2.80 20.08
C ALA A 76 -4.84 -1.58 19.47
N GLY A 77 -4.52 -1.23 18.21
CA GLY A 77 -5.19 -0.17 17.48
C GLY A 77 -6.68 -0.45 17.25
N ALA A 78 -7.02 -1.69 16.87
CA ALA A 78 -8.42 -2.09 16.69
C ALA A 78 -9.22 -2.01 18.00
N HIS A 79 -8.65 -2.48 19.11
CA HIS A 79 -9.28 -2.36 20.42
C HIS A 79 -9.44 -0.90 20.86
N ALA A 80 -8.45 -0.04 20.62
CA ALA A 80 -8.56 1.38 20.92
C ALA A 80 -9.68 2.07 20.12
N LEU A 81 -9.86 1.72 18.84
CA LEU A 81 -10.95 2.25 17.99
C LEU A 81 -12.34 1.75 18.42
N GLN A 82 -12.43 0.52 18.93
CA GLN A 82 -13.67 -0.02 19.48
C GLN A 82 -14.05 0.65 20.81
N GLY A 83 -13.06 0.92 21.67
CA GLY A 83 -13.28 1.62 22.95
C GLY A 83 -13.65 3.11 22.80
N GLN A 84 -13.40 3.72 21.64
CA GLN A 84 -13.77 5.11 21.33
C GLN A 84 -15.19 5.26 20.77
N HIS A 85 -15.88 4.16 20.47
CA HIS A 85 -17.27 4.15 19.99
C HIS A 85 -18.31 3.87 21.10
N LEU A 86 -17.90 3.90 22.36
CA LEU A 86 -18.75 3.80 23.57
C LEU A 86 -18.70 5.12 24.35
#